data_AF-A0A9P5YV77-F1
#
_entry.id   AF-A0A9P5YV77-F1
#
_cell.length_a   1.000
_cell.length_b   1.000
_cell.length_c   1.000
_cell.angle_alpha   90.00
_cell.angle_beta   90.00
_cell.angle_gamma   90.00
#
_symmetry.space_group_name_H-M   'P 1'
#
loop_
_entity.id
_entity.type
_entity.pdbx_description
1 polymer ?
#
loop_
_entity_poly.entity_id
_entity_poly.type
_entity_poly.pdbx_seq_one_letter_code
_entity_poly.pdbx_strand_id
1 'polypeptide(L)'
;MDVREGTSESHTAAWIKAFVLEMIDQIGRMRMGAIVSDSTGNTRLFRELLAEEIPTLLNLPDIVHFISNMIKDIVRLDYFNNTISILRSTITKFHKSHIGESELAAVHPLLGITKGLDAIGKTRFGTVIIAAWSLQRNLPCIRKIVERAKFDMGKLAVHFRGQTRASLEFEFGLARLIDLGSPALKALTCLEANEATAGDVYLFWHAMLWAIKEALVNPDAEFPEEVQEQVIGILNARHNQIFGNGNLSTASNLYLSGAYLNPSALQLTSTHR
;
A
#
# COMPACT_ATOMS: atom_id res chain seq x y z
N MET A 1 22.51 -13.83 -18.28
CA MET A 1 22.28 -12.37 -18.26
C MET A 1 23.26 -11.80 -17.26
N ASP A 2 24.29 -11.12 -17.74
CA ASP A 2 25.23 -10.45 -16.85
C ASP A 2 24.52 -9.28 -16.17
N VAL A 3 24.55 -9.27 -14.84
CA VAL A 3 24.08 -8.15 -14.05
C VAL A 3 25.09 -7.02 -14.21
N ARG A 4 24.78 -6.01 -15.03
CA ARG A 4 25.56 -4.76 -15.07
C ARG A 4 25.20 -3.93 -13.83
N GLU A 5 26.04 -3.96 -12.80
CA GLU A 5 25.98 -2.97 -11.71
C GLU A 5 26.53 -1.63 -12.21
N GLY A 6 25.65 -0.71 -12.61
CA GLY A 6 26.00 0.65 -13.05
C GLY A 6 26.41 1.60 -11.92
N THR A 7 27.16 1.14 -10.93
CA THR A 7 27.53 1.95 -9.75
C THR A 7 28.44 3.15 -10.07
N SER A 8 29.04 3.21 -11.26
CA SER A 8 29.93 4.28 -11.72
C SER A 8 29.33 5.24 -12.75
N GLU A 9 28.08 5.06 -13.18
CA GLU A 9 27.48 5.85 -14.25
C GLU A 9 26.25 6.64 -13.76
N SER A 10 26.05 7.85 -14.29
CA SER A 10 24.81 8.59 -14.02
C SER A 10 23.67 7.90 -14.75
N HIS A 11 22.78 7.22 -14.00
CA HIS A 11 21.55 6.57 -14.49
C HIS A 11 20.52 7.59 -14.99
N THR A 12 20.88 8.35 -16.03
CA THR A 12 20.01 9.30 -16.71
C THR A 12 18.96 8.57 -17.53
N ALA A 13 17.84 9.24 -17.84
CA ALA A 13 16.79 8.69 -18.69
C ALA A 13 17.31 8.20 -20.05
N ALA A 14 18.25 8.93 -20.66
CA ALA A 14 18.85 8.57 -21.95
C ALA A 14 19.72 7.31 -21.84
N TRP A 15 20.48 7.16 -20.76
CA TRP A 15 21.27 5.97 -20.52
C TRP A 15 20.39 4.73 -20.32
N ILE A 16 19.33 4.84 -19.50
CA ILE A 16 18.36 3.76 -19.27
C ILE A 16 17.69 3.40 -20.60
N LYS A 17 17.33 4.39 -21.44
CA LYS A 17 16.79 4.16 -22.79
C LYS A 17 17.74 3.31 -23.62
N ALA A 18 19.00 3.70 -23.74
CA ALA A 18 19.98 3.00 -24.56
C ALA A 18 20.16 1.54 -24.09
N PHE A 19 20.28 1.34 -22.78
CA PHE A 19 20.42 0.01 -22.19
C PHE A 19 19.21 -0.90 -22.46
N VAL A 20 17.99 -0.41 -22.23
CA VAL A 20 16.78 -1.22 -22.47
C VAL A 20 16.52 -1.43 -23.96
N LEU A 21 16.83 -0.44 -24.80
CA LEU A 21 16.68 -0.55 -26.24
C LEU A 21 17.61 -1.61 -26.84
N GLU A 22 18.84 -1.75 -26.34
CA GLU A 22 19.76 -2.83 -26.72
C GLU A 22 19.13 -4.21 -26.48
N MET A 23 18.49 -4.40 -25.32
CA MET A 23 17.78 -5.64 -25.00
C MET A 23 16.55 -5.86 -25.90
N ILE A 24 15.79 -4.79 -26.17
CA ILE A 24 14.62 -4.86 -27.05
C ILE A 24 15.05 -5.22 -28.47
N ASP A 25 16.14 -4.66 -28.98
CA ASP A 25 16.63 -4.93 -30.33
C ASP A 25 17.10 -6.37 -30.50
N GLN A 26 17.66 -6.99 -29.45
CA GLN A 26 17.99 -8.43 -29.44
C GLN A 26 16.75 -9.33 -29.53
N ILE A 27 15.63 -8.93 -28.90
CA ILE A 27 14.37 -9.70 -28.93
C ILE A 27 13.55 -9.39 -30.19
N GLY A 28 13.64 -8.16 -30.68
CA GLY A 28 12.87 -7.58 -31.77
C GLY A 28 11.79 -6.62 -31.28
N ARG A 29 11.84 -5.36 -31.73
CA ARG A 29 10.91 -4.27 -31.34
C ARG A 29 9.42 -4.66 -31.48
N MET A 30 9.07 -5.38 -32.54
CA MET A 30 7.69 -5.82 -32.83
C MET A 30 7.11 -6.81 -31.82
N ARG A 31 7.95 -7.40 -30.95
CA ARG A 31 7.52 -8.34 -29.91
C ARG A 31 7.21 -7.67 -28.58
N MET A 32 7.43 -6.35 -28.47
CA MET A 32 7.17 -5.59 -27.25
C MET A 32 5.77 -5.00 -27.27
N GLY A 33 4.97 -5.32 -26.25
CA GLY A 33 3.61 -4.77 -26.08
C GLY A 33 3.56 -3.54 -25.19
N ALA A 34 4.36 -3.51 -24.12
CA ALA A 34 4.36 -2.42 -23.16
C ALA A 34 5.70 -2.28 -22.44
N ILE A 35 5.96 -1.08 -21.91
CA ILE A 35 7.00 -0.81 -20.93
C ILE A 35 6.35 -0.36 -19.62
N VAL A 36 6.76 -1.00 -18.53
CA VAL A 36 6.28 -0.70 -17.17
C VAL A 36 7.48 -0.34 -16.30
N SER A 37 7.39 0.77 -15.57
CA SER A 37 8.40 1.16 -14.58
C SER A 37 7.78 2.11 -13.57
N ASP A 38 8.48 2.33 -12.45
CA ASP A 38 8.08 3.38 -11.51
C ASP A 38 8.03 4.76 -12.17
N SER A 39 7.52 5.75 -11.44
CA SER A 39 7.32 7.10 -11.96
C SER A 39 8.30 8.10 -11.35
N THR A 40 9.47 7.64 -10.92
CA THR A 40 10.57 8.56 -10.56
C THR A 40 11.04 9.35 -11.80
N GLY A 41 11.72 10.47 -11.59
CA GLY A 41 11.99 11.44 -12.67
C GLY A 41 12.65 10.82 -13.91
N ASN A 42 13.71 10.04 -13.69
CA ASN A 42 14.47 9.42 -14.79
C ASN A 42 13.74 8.23 -15.42
N THR A 43 13.03 7.41 -14.63
CA THR A 43 12.31 6.23 -15.14
C THR A 43 11.09 6.62 -15.96
N ARG A 44 10.37 7.67 -15.55
CA ARG A 44 9.26 8.24 -16.33
C ARG A 44 9.76 8.78 -17.67
N LEU A 45 10.78 9.65 -17.64
CA LEU A 45 11.31 10.24 -18.87
C LEU A 45 11.90 9.17 -19.80
N PHE A 46 12.54 8.14 -19.25
CA PHE A 46 13.01 6.99 -20.03
C PHE A 46 11.85 6.31 -20.78
N ARG A 47 10.73 6.01 -20.10
CA ARG A 47 9.57 5.38 -20.74
C ARG A 47 8.97 6.25 -21.84
N GLU A 48 8.89 7.57 -21.61
CA GLU A 48 8.43 8.55 -22.60
C GLU A 48 9.33 8.51 -23.85
N LEU A 49 10.65 8.65 -23.67
CA LEU A 49 11.63 8.61 -24.77
C LEU A 49 11.69 7.26 -25.51
N LEU A 50 11.36 6.16 -24.84
CA LEU A 50 11.31 4.82 -25.44
C LEU A 50 10.01 4.61 -26.24
N ALA A 51 8.88 5.12 -25.76
CA ALA A 51 7.61 5.07 -26.48
C ALA A 51 7.61 6.00 -27.72
N GLU A 52 8.37 7.10 -27.68
CA GLU A 52 8.63 7.92 -28.88
C GLU A 52 9.45 7.18 -29.93
N GLU A 53 10.42 6.35 -29.50
CA GLU A 53 11.27 5.53 -30.38
C GLU A 53 10.52 4.32 -30.97
N ILE A 54 9.60 3.74 -30.20
CA ILE A 54 8.82 2.57 -30.58
C ILE A 54 7.33 2.93 -30.41
N PRO A 55 6.68 3.56 -31.42
CA PRO A 55 5.33 4.10 -31.28
C PRO A 55 4.24 3.06 -30.95
N THR A 56 4.51 1.78 -31.19
CA THR A 56 3.60 0.67 -30.84
C THR A 56 3.70 0.24 -29.38
N LEU A 57 4.69 0.76 -28.63
CA LEU A 57 4.95 0.38 -27.25
C LEU A 57 4.03 1.17 -26.29
N LEU A 58 3.25 0.46 -25.48
CA LEU A 58 2.40 1.09 -24.46
C LEU A 58 3.25 1.57 -23.28
N ASN A 59 3.19 2.86 -22.98
CA ASN A 59 3.89 3.46 -21.83
C ASN A 59 3.01 3.39 -20.57
N LEU A 60 3.36 2.50 -19.63
CA LEU A 60 2.56 2.23 -18.43
C LEU A 60 3.32 2.55 -17.14
N PRO A 61 2.71 3.28 -16.19
CA PRO A 61 3.28 3.44 -14.86
C PRO A 61 3.12 2.17 -14.03
N ASP A 62 4.06 1.93 -13.12
CA ASP A 62 3.90 0.95 -12.04
C ASP A 62 2.80 1.41 -11.06
N ILE A 63 1.63 0.82 -11.20
CA ILE A 63 0.44 1.12 -10.39
C ILE A 63 0.59 0.62 -8.95
N VAL A 64 1.28 -0.50 -8.74
CA VAL A 64 1.53 -1.04 -7.40
C VAL A 64 2.37 -0.05 -6.60
N HIS A 65 3.44 0.46 -7.21
CA HIS A 65 4.25 1.53 -6.61
C HIS A 65 3.43 2.81 -6.41
N PHE A 66 2.54 3.15 -7.35
CA PHE A 66 1.68 4.32 -7.23
C PHE A 66 0.72 4.24 -6.03
N ILE A 67 0.03 3.10 -5.85
CA ILE A 67 -0.85 2.86 -4.70
C ILE A 67 -0.04 2.86 -3.40
N SER A 68 1.15 2.26 -3.39
CA SER A 68 2.06 2.31 -2.23
C SER A 68 2.40 3.76 -1.83
N ASN A 69 2.63 4.64 -2.80
CA ASN A 69 2.84 6.07 -2.55
C ASN A 69 1.58 6.81 -2.11
N MET A 70 0.38 6.34 -2.45
CA MET A 70 -0.85 6.89 -1.88
C MET A 70 -1.00 6.51 -0.41
N ILE A 71 -0.75 5.24 -0.06
CA ILE A 71 -0.71 4.77 1.33
C ILE A 71 0.29 5.62 2.12
N LYS A 72 1.49 5.84 1.56
CA LYS A 72 2.52 6.71 2.15
C LYS A 72 1.99 8.10 2.53
N ASP A 73 1.24 8.74 1.64
CA ASP A 73 0.73 10.10 1.89
C ASP A 73 -0.32 10.08 3.00
N ILE A 74 -1.23 9.10 3.00
CA ILE A 74 -2.26 8.94 4.05
C ILE A 74 -1.61 8.70 5.42
N VAL A 75 -0.64 7.77 5.51
CA VAL A 75 -0.01 7.43 6.79
C VAL A 75 0.99 8.48 7.28
N ARG A 76 1.27 9.50 6.47
CA ARG A 76 2.08 10.67 6.84
C ARG A 76 1.26 11.85 7.36
N LEU A 77 -0.07 11.77 7.30
CA LEU A 77 -0.92 12.78 7.93
C LEU A 77 -0.61 12.83 9.43
N ASP A 78 -0.48 14.05 9.98
CA ASP A 78 -0.09 14.25 11.38
C ASP A 78 -1.05 13.56 12.36
N TYR A 79 -2.31 13.44 11.94
CA TYR A 79 -3.34 12.68 12.61
C TYR A 79 -2.92 11.24 13.00
N PHE A 80 -2.15 10.55 12.15
CA PHE A 80 -1.73 9.17 12.40
C PHE A 80 -0.37 9.05 13.09
N ASN A 81 0.37 10.15 13.28
CA ASN A 81 1.75 10.11 13.80
C ASN A 81 1.83 9.42 15.17
N ASN A 82 0.93 9.77 16.09
CA ASN A 82 0.94 9.19 17.43
C ASN A 82 0.63 7.68 17.40
N THR A 83 -0.44 7.28 16.69
CA THR A 83 -0.81 5.86 16.54
C THR A 83 0.32 5.04 15.91
N ILE A 84 0.92 5.54 14.83
CA ILE A 84 2.03 4.86 14.14
C ILE A 84 3.28 4.80 15.03
N SER A 85 3.54 5.83 15.82
CA SER A 85 4.65 5.85 16.77
C SER A 85 4.49 4.77 17.85
N ILE A 86 3.30 4.64 18.44
CA ILE A 86 2.99 3.61 19.44
C ILE A 86 3.06 2.21 18.82
N LEU A 87 2.49 2.03 17.62
CA LEU A 87 2.55 0.78 16.85
C LEU A 87 4.00 0.34 16.62
N ARG A 88 4.84 1.22 16.06
CA ARG A 88 6.27 0.95 15.78
C ARG A 88 7.05 0.63 17.05
N SER A 89 6.83 1.43 18.10
CA SER A 89 7.54 1.27 19.37
C SER A 89 7.17 -0.05 20.05
N THR A 90 5.90 -0.44 19.98
CA THR A 90 5.40 -1.71 20.53
C THR A 90 6.02 -2.90 19.82
N ILE A 91 5.92 -2.95 18.48
CA ILE A 91 6.49 -4.06 17.69
C ILE A 91 8.00 -4.16 17.91
N THR A 92 8.70 -3.02 17.87
CA THR A 92 10.16 -2.97 18.12
C THR A 92 10.51 -3.49 19.51
N LYS A 93 9.72 -3.15 20.53
CA LYS A 93 9.97 -3.57 21.90
C LYS A 93 9.84 -5.07 22.08
N PHE A 94 8.85 -5.70 21.44
CA PHE A 94 8.71 -7.16 21.44
C PHE A 94 9.85 -7.84 20.68
N HIS A 95 10.14 -7.44 19.44
CA HIS A 95 11.20 -8.07 18.63
C HIS A 95 12.63 -7.87 19.17
N LYS A 96 12.86 -6.86 20.01
CA LYS A 96 14.17 -6.64 20.65
C LYS A 96 14.32 -7.35 21.99
N SER A 97 13.29 -8.02 22.49
CA SER A 97 13.31 -8.66 23.80
C SER A 97 13.02 -10.14 23.69
N HIS A 98 14.01 -10.97 24.03
CA HIS A 98 13.81 -12.42 24.16
C HIS A 98 12.69 -12.77 25.15
N ILE A 99 12.57 -12.01 26.24
CA ILE A 99 11.47 -12.18 27.21
C ILE A 99 10.13 -11.81 26.58
N GLY A 100 10.07 -10.70 25.84
CA GLY A 100 8.86 -10.27 25.14
C GLY A 100 8.36 -11.30 24.12
N GLU A 101 9.26 -11.84 23.29
CA GLU A 101 8.92 -12.90 22.32
C GLU A 101 8.46 -14.18 23.01
N SER A 102 9.16 -14.61 24.06
CA SER A 102 8.79 -15.80 24.84
C SER A 102 7.41 -15.66 25.49
N GLU A 103 7.09 -14.48 26.04
CA GLU A 103 5.79 -14.23 26.66
C GLU A 103 4.66 -14.18 25.61
N LEU A 104 4.90 -13.60 24.43
CA LEU A 104 3.94 -13.66 23.32
C LEU A 104 3.66 -15.10 22.90
N ALA A 105 4.71 -15.90 22.69
CA ALA A 105 4.58 -17.31 22.32
C ALA A 105 3.85 -18.13 23.39
N ALA A 106 4.03 -17.81 24.68
CA ALA A 106 3.32 -18.47 25.78
C ALA A 106 1.84 -18.08 25.89
N VAL A 107 1.47 -16.86 25.47
CA VAL A 107 0.09 -16.34 25.57
C VAL A 107 -0.74 -16.67 24.34
N HIS A 108 -0.15 -16.74 23.15
CA HIS A 108 -0.81 -17.13 21.90
C HIS A 108 -1.72 -18.36 22.00
N PRO A 109 -1.24 -19.54 22.47
CA PRO A 109 -2.07 -20.74 22.55
C PRO A 109 -3.22 -20.60 23.56
N LEU A 110 -3.04 -19.79 24.61
CA LEU A 110 -4.06 -19.58 25.63
C LEU A 110 -5.25 -18.76 25.12
N LEU A 111 -5.03 -17.93 24.10
CA LEU A 111 -6.04 -17.05 23.50
C LEU A 111 -6.44 -17.48 22.09
N GLY A 112 -5.95 -18.63 21.60
CA GLY A 112 -6.25 -19.13 20.26
C GLY A 112 -5.72 -18.25 19.12
N ILE A 113 -4.72 -17.40 19.37
CA ILE A 113 -4.13 -16.52 18.37
C ILE A 113 -2.93 -17.21 17.74
N THR A 114 -2.97 -17.41 16.42
CA THR A 114 -1.98 -18.23 15.69
C THR A 114 -0.87 -17.44 15.02
N LYS A 115 -1.06 -16.12 14.82
CA LYS A 115 -0.10 -15.26 14.11
C LYS A 115 0.37 -14.12 15.01
N GLY A 116 1.69 -13.97 15.12
CA GLY A 116 2.35 -12.92 15.89
C GLY A 116 2.31 -11.53 15.26
N LEU A 117 3.27 -10.71 15.67
CA LEU A 117 3.45 -9.33 15.21
C LEU A 117 4.25 -9.30 13.91
N ASP A 118 3.87 -8.41 13.00
CA ASP A 118 4.54 -8.21 11.72
C ASP A 118 5.40 -6.94 11.77
N ALA A 119 6.65 -7.05 11.32
CA ALA A 119 7.56 -5.90 11.26
C ALA A 119 7.17 -4.92 10.15
N ILE A 120 7.43 -3.63 10.39
CA ILE A 120 7.22 -2.58 9.40
C ILE A 120 8.45 -2.50 8.51
N GLY A 121 8.26 -2.75 7.20
CA GLY A 121 9.32 -2.64 6.20
C GLY A 121 9.68 -1.18 5.92
N LYS A 122 10.98 -0.92 5.67
CA LYS A 122 11.48 0.43 5.38
C LYS A 122 11.03 0.97 4.02
N THR A 123 10.78 0.09 3.05
CA THR A 123 10.59 0.44 1.63
C THR A 123 9.17 0.26 1.12
N ARG A 124 8.36 -0.61 1.74
CA ARG A 124 6.96 -0.89 1.34
C ARG A 124 6.00 -0.26 2.33
N PHE A 125 5.39 0.87 1.97
CA PHE A 125 4.51 1.64 2.88
C PHE A 125 3.27 0.86 3.35
N GLY A 126 2.76 -0.06 2.53
CA GLY A 126 1.68 -0.98 2.91
C GLY A 126 1.98 -1.86 4.14
N THR A 127 3.26 -2.09 4.46
CA THR A 127 3.64 -2.88 5.65
C THR A 127 3.23 -2.22 6.96
N VAL A 128 3.01 -0.90 6.99
CA VAL A 128 2.47 -0.23 8.20
C VAL A 128 1.05 -0.70 8.50
N ILE A 129 0.25 -0.97 7.47
CA ILE A 129 -1.14 -1.45 7.61
C ILE A 129 -1.14 -2.93 7.97
N ILE A 130 -0.26 -3.75 7.37
CA ILE A 130 -0.06 -5.15 7.78
C ILE A 130 0.33 -5.23 9.26
N ALA A 131 1.29 -4.40 9.68
CA ALA A 131 1.71 -4.31 11.07
C ALA A 131 0.56 -3.88 11.99
N ALA A 132 -0.28 -2.93 11.56
CA ALA A 132 -1.47 -2.52 12.30
C ALA A 132 -2.47 -3.68 12.47
N TRP A 133 -2.77 -4.45 11.42
CA TRP A 133 -3.59 -5.67 11.51
C TRP A 133 -2.99 -6.68 12.49
N SER A 134 -1.67 -6.89 12.41
CA SER A 134 -0.96 -7.82 13.28
C SER A 134 -1.07 -7.39 14.74
N LEU A 135 -0.94 -6.09 15.03
CA LEU A 135 -1.04 -5.57 16.38
C LEU A 135 -2.47 -5.64 16.89
N GLN A 136 -3.46 -5.25 16.08
CA GLN A 136 -4.88 -5.29 16.45
C GLN A 136 -5.29 -6.72 16.85
N ARG A 137 -4.90 -7.72 16.05
CA ARG A 137 -5.10 -9.14 16.36
C ARG A 137 -4.45 -9.56 17.67
N ASN A 138 -3.28 -9.01 17.98
CA ASN A 138 -2.49 -9.35 19.16
C ASN A 138 -2.81 -8.49 20.40
N LEU A 139 -3.73 -7.52 20.32
CA LEU A 139 -4.12 -6.68 21.47
C LEU A 139 -4.52 -7.50 22.71
N PRO A 140 -5.33 -8.58 22.60
CA PRO A 140 -5.67 -9.41 23.76
C PRO A 140 -4.42 -10.05 24.41
N CYS A 141 -3.47 -10.53 23.61
CA CYS A 141 -2.22 -11.09 24.11
C CYS A 141 -1.38 -10.05 24.83
N ILE A 142 -1.21 -8.87 24.23
CA ILE A 142 -0.40 -7.79 24.82
C ILE A 142 -1.01 -7.32 26.14
N ARG A 143 -2.34 -7.14 26.19
CA ARG A 143 -3.07 -6.83 27.45
C ARG A 143 -2.79 -7.88 28.51
N LYS A 144 -2.85 -9.18 28.16
CA LYS A 144 -2.58 -10.27 29.10
C LYS A 144 -1.15 -10.28 29.62
N ILE A 145 -0.19 -9.95 28.76
CA ILE A 145 1.24 -9.83 29.14
C ILE A 145 1.43 -8.67 30.13
N VAL A 146 0.76 -7.54 29.87
CA VAL A 146 0.81 -6.37 30.76
C VAL A 146 0.16 -6.67 32.12
N GLU A 147 -0.94 -7.41 32.16
CA GLU A 147 -1.58 -7.89 33.40
C GLU A 147 -0.67 -8.82 34.21
N ARG A 148 0.04 -9.74 33.53
CA ARG A 148 0.96 -10.69 34.17
C ARG A 148 2.22 -10.05 34.72
N ALA A 149 2.54 -8.83 34.26
CA ALA A 149 3.72 -8.06 34.65
C ALA A 149 5.07 -8.79 34.49
N LYS A 150 5.15 -9.84 33.65
CA LYS A 150 6.38 -10.60 33.38
C LYS A 150 7.32 -9.93 32.37
N PHE A 151 6.78 -9.01 31.57
CA PHE A 151 7.53 -8.23 30.60
C PHE A 151 7.23 -6.75 30.79
N ASP A 152 8.27 -5.96 31.08
CA ASP A 152 8.09 -4.53 31.31
C ASP A 152 7.93 -3.76 30.00
N MET A 153 6.69 -3.33 29.72
CA MET A 153 6.33 -2.48 28.59
C MET A 153 6.70 -1.00 28.80
N GLY A 154 7.12 -0.59 30.00
CA GLY A 154 7.49 0.78 30.33
C GLY A 154 6.34 1.76 30.07
N LYS A 155 6.65 2.91 29.46
CA LYS A 155 5.64 3.93 29.11
C LYS A 155 4.56 3.42 28.15
N LEU A 156 4.87 2.42 27.31
CA LEU A 156 3.90 1.86 26.36
C LEU A 156 2.78 1.08 27.06
N ALA A 157 2.99 0.61 28.29
CA ALA A 157 2.00 -0.17 29.02
C ALA A 157 0.64 0.55 29.14
N VAL A 158 0.64 1.88 29.21
CA VAL A 158 -0.58 2.70 29.35
C VAL A 158 -1.57 2.48 28.20
N HIS A 159 -1.08 2.21 26.98
CA HIS A 159 -1.94 1.99 25.81
C HIS A 159 -2.56 0.59 25.76
N PHE A 160 -2.18 -0.30 26.68
CA PHE A 160 -2.64 -1.68 26.74
C PHE A 160 -3.20 -2.08 28.13
N ARG A 161 -3.36 -1.12 29.05
CA ARG A 161 -3.96 -1.36 30.38
C ARG A 161 -5.42 -0.94 30.40
N GLY A 162 -6.31 -1.89 30.65
CA GLY A 162 -7.74 -1.63 30.91
C GLY A 162 -8.41 -0.74 29.85
N GLN A 163 -9.57 -0.15 30.19
CA GLN A 163 -10.26 0.83 29.36
C GLN A 163 -9.86 2.26 29.76
N THR A 164 -8.55 2.55 29.79
CA THR A 164 -8.10 3.94 29.99
C THR A 164 -8.37 4.78 28.75
N ARG A 165 -8.41 6.11 28.92
CA ARG A 165 -8.51 7.02 27.79
C ARG A 165 -7.40 6.78 26.76
N ALA A 166 -6.15 6.59 27.20
CA ALA A 166 -5.00 6.39 26.32
C ALA A 166 -5.02 5.06 25.56
N SER A 167 -5.59 3.99 26.13
CA SER A 167 -5.79 2.71 25.43
C SER A 167 -6.93 2.80 24.42
N LEU A 168 -8.04 3.44 24.79
CA LEU A 168 -9.19 3.62 23.89
C LEU A 168 -8.83 4.53 22.69
N GLU A 169 -8.16 5.66 22.93
CA GLU A 169 -7.69 6.55 21.86
C GLU A 169 -6.72 5.85 20.92
N PHE A 170 -5.81 5.02 21.46
CA PHE A 170 -4.88 4.25 20.64
C PHE A 170 -5.59 3.20 19.79
N GLU A 171 -6.52 2.44 20.37
CA GLU A 171 -7.28 1.42 19.64
C GLU A 171 -8.17 2.01 18.57
N PHE A 172 -8.78 3.17 18.86
CA PHE A 172 -9.60 3.88 17.90
C PHE A 172 -8.75 4.44 16.75
N GLY A 173 -7.60 5.04 17.08
CA GLY A 173 -6.63 5.48 16.07
C GLY A 173 -6.09 4.32 15.23
N LEU A 174 -5.89 3.14 15.84
CA LEU A 174 -5.43 1.93 15.15
C LEU A 174 -6.50 1.40 14.19
N ALA A 175 -7.76 1.36 14.62
CA ALA A 175 -8.90 0.96 13.79
C ALA A 175 -9.05 1.90 12.58
N ARG A 176 -9.03 3.22 12.80
CA ARG A 176 -9.09 4.23 11.73
C ARG A 176 -7.95 4.11 10.71
N LEU A 177 -6.73 3.88 11.19
CA LEU A 177 -5.57 3.65 10.31
C LEU A 177 -5.79 2.40 9.44
N ILE A 178 -6.31 1.33 10.04
CA ILE A 178 -6.66 0.09 9.35
C ILE A 178 -7.75 0.35 8.32
N ASP A 179 -8.83 1.06 8.68
CA ASP A 179 -9.98 1.26 7.80
C ASP A 179 -9.61 2.07 6.55
N LEU A 180 -8.79 3.12 6.68
CA LEU A 180 -8.34 3.89 5.51
C LEU A 180 -7.26 3.16 4.69
N GLY A 181 -6.35 2.44 5.35
CA GLY A 181 -5.22 1.80 4.68
C GLY A 181 -5.55 0.47 4.02
N SER A 182 -6.54 -0.27 4.55
CA SER A 182 -6.87 -1.63 4.13
C SER A 182 -7.34 -1.73 2.68
N PRO A 183 -8.22 -0.85 2.16
CA PRO A 183 -8.66 -0.94 0.77
C PRO A 183 -7.48 -0.82 -0.20
N ALA A 184 -6.57 0.13 0.06
CA ALA A 184 -5.39 0.34 -0.77
C ALA A 184 -4.40 -0.81 -0.68
N LEU A 185 -4.15 -1.35 0.51
CA LEU A 185 -3.30 -2.52 0.68
C LEU A 185 -3.88 -3.75 -0.07
N LYS A 186 -5.18 -3.99 0.04
CA LYS A 186 -5.85 -5.11 -0.65
C LYS A 186 -5.77 -4.96 -2.18
N ALA A 187 -6.06 -3.77 -2.70
CA ALA A 187 -5.93 -3.47 -4.13
C ALA A 187 -4.50 -3.68 -4.62
N LEU A 188 -3.52 -3.18 -3.86
CA LEU A 188 -2.09 -3.38 -4.14
C LEU A 188 -1.75 -4.88 -4.22
N THR A 189 -2.14 -5.68 -3.22
CA THR A 189 -1.88 -7.12 -3.20
C THR A 189 -2.54 -7.86 -4.37
N CYS A 190 -3.75 -7.46 -4.77
CA CYS A 190 -4.43 -8.06 -5.93
C CYS A 190 -3.71 -7.71 -7.24
N LEU A 191 -3.19 -6.48 -7.36
CA LEU A 191 -2.48 -6.02 -8.56
C LEU A 191 -1.03 -6.51 -8.64
N GLU A 192 -0.47 -7.03 -7.55
CA GLU A 192 0.81 -7.76 -7.55
C GLU A 192 0.68 -9.21 -8.05
N ALA A 193 -0.55 -9.72 -8.24
CA ALA A 193 -0.76 -11.08 -8.75
C ALA A 193 -0.32 -11.21 -10.21
N ASN A 194 0.19 -12.39 -10.58
CA ASN A 194 0.66 -12.65 -11.95
C ASN A 194 -0.47 -12.63 -12.98
N GLU A 195 -1.70 -12.88 -12.54
CA GLU A 195 -2.90 -12.90 -13.35
C GLU A 195 -3.55 -11.52 -13.48
N ALA A 196 -3.03 -10.50 -12.79
CA ALA A 196 -3.59 -9.15 -12.84
C ALA A 196 -3.45 -8.53 -14.24
N THR A 197 -4.53 -7.94 -14.71
CA THR A 197 -4.62 -7.32 -16.04
C THR A 197 -4.72 -5.80 -15.95
N ALA A 198 -4.58 -5.12 -17.10
CA ALA A 198 -4.84 -3.69 -17.19
C ALA A 198 -6.28 -3.32 -16.81
N GLY A 199 -7.26 -4.20 -17.03
CA GLY A 199 -8.64 -3.97 -16.60
C GLY A 199 -8.80 -4.00 -15.08
N ASP A 200 -8.07 -4.90 -14.41
CA ASP A 200 -8.10 -5.02 -12.96
C ASP A 200 -7.58 -3.75 -12.29
N VAL A 201 -6.60 -3.06 -12.89
CA VAL A 201 -6.14 -1.74 -12.43
C VAL A 201 -7.31 -0.77 -12.31
N TYR A 202 -8.15 -0.65 -13.34
CA TYR A 202 -9.29 0.26 -13.31
C TYR A 202 -10.30 -0.14 -12.24
N LEU A 203 -10.65 -1.43 -12.16
CA LEU A 203 -11.64 -1.93 -11.21
C LEU A 203 -11.18 -1.78 -9.77
N PHE A 204 -9.98 -2.24 -9.43
CA PHE A 204 -9.42 -2.15 -8.08
C PHE A 204 -9.14 -0.71 -7.68
N TRP A 205 -8.74 0.16 -8.60
CA TRP A 205 -8.56 1.58 -8.31
C TRP A 205 -9.86 2.23 -7.84
N HIS A 206 -10.95 2.06 -8.58
CA HIS A 206 -12.23 2.68 -8.23
C HIS A 206 -12.87 2.03 -7.00
N ALA A 207 -12.79 0.70 -6.86
CA ALA A 207 -13.27 -0.01 -5.68
C ALA A 207 -12.53 0.44 -4.41
N MET A 208 -11.20 0.61 -4.50
CA MET A 208 -10.38 1.16 -3.42
C MET A 208 -10.80 2.58 -3.05
N LEU A 209 -10.93 3.50 -4.02
CA LEU A 209 -11.35 4.88 -3.76
C LEU A 209 -12.72 4.95 -3.09
N TRP A 210 -13.67 4.14 -3.56
CA TRP A 210 -15.01 4.03 -2.99
C TRP A 210 -14.95 3.55 -1.53
N ALA A 211 -14.25 2.45 -1.27
CA ALA A 211 -14.14 1.89 0.07
C ALA A 211 -13.46 2.85 1.07
N ILE A 212 -12.44 3.61 0.64
CA ILE A 212 -11.82 4.64 1.50
C ILE A 212 -12.84 5.76 1.78
N LYS A 213 -13.60 6.20 0.76
CA LYS A 213 -14.63 7.22 0.94
C LYS A 213 -15.73 6.77 1.91
N GLU A 214 -16.17 5.52 1.81
CA GLU A 214 -17.14 4.94 2.76
C GLU A 214 -16.58 4.90 4.18
N ALA A 215 -15.31 4.54 4.36
CA ALA A 215 -14.67 4.55 5.66
C ALA A 215 -14.61 5.96 6.28
N LEU A 216 -14.40 7.01 5.47
CA LEU A 216 -14.35 8.39 5.94
C LEU A 216 -15.70 8.91 6.44
N VAL A 217 -16.79 8.54 5.76
CA VAL A 217 -18.15 8.99 6.10
C VAL A 217 -18.87 8.06 7.09
N ASN A 218 -18.20 7.00 7.54
CA ASN A 218 -18.76 6.10 8.54
C ASN A 218 -18.95 6.87 9.86
N PRO A 219 -20.20 7.00 10.39
CA PRO A 219 -20.46 7.74 11.62
C PRO A 219 -19.71 7.16 12.82
N ASP A 220 -19.49 5.85 12.87
CA ASP A 220 -18.79 5.19 13.97
C ASP A 220 -17.28 5.46 13.95
N ALA A 221 -16.75 5.84 12.79
CA ALA A 221 -15.33 6.16 12.64
C ALA A 221 -15.02 7.59 13.08
N GLU A 222 -16.00 8.51 13.18
CA GLU A 222 -15.88 9.88 13.70
C GLU A 222 -14.64 10.67 13.23
N PHE A 223 -14.22 10.51 11.96
CA PHE A 223 -13.04 11.22 11.45
C PHE A 223 -13.23 12.74 11.55
N PRO A 224 -12.24 13.51 12.04
CA PRO A 224 -12.32 14.97 11.99
C PRO A 224 -12.44 15.45 10.55
N GLU A 225 -13.26 16.49 10.32
CA GLU A 225 -13.51 17.04 8.98
C GLU A 225 -12.21 17.40 8.25
N GLU A 226 -11.26 18.04 8.94
CA GLU A 226 -9.93 18.36 8.38
C GLU A 226 -9.20 17.11 7.84
N VAL A 227 -9.27 15.98 8.57
CA VAL A 227 -8.64 14.73 8.15
C VAL A 227 -9.37 14.15 6.94
N GLN A 228 -10.70 14.24 6.90
CA GLN A 228 -11.48 13.80 5.75
C GLN A 228 -11.10 14.59 4.50
N GLU A 229 -11.01 15.92 4.60
CA GLU A 229 -10.60 16.79 3.49
C GLU A 229 -9.17 16.48 3.02
N GLN A 230 -8.22 16.27 3.94
CA GLN A 230 -6.84 15.89 3.61
C GLN A 230 -6.79 14.56 2.84
N VAL A 231 -7.51 13.54 3.31
CA VAL A 231 -7.54 12.23 2.63
C VAL A 231 -8.21 12.35 1.27
N ILE A 232 -9.36 13.01 1.16
CA ILE A 232 -10.04 13.25 -0.12
C ILE A 232 -9.15 14.05 -1.09
N GLY A 233 -8.40 15.04 -0.59
CA GLY A 233 -7.42 15.78 -1.37
C GLY A 233 -6.33 14.88 -1.95
N ILE A 234 -5.78 13.96 -1.15
CA ILE A 234 -4.81 12.94 -1.62
C ILE A 234 -5.45 12.08 -2.70
N LEU A 235 -6.66 11.54 -2.47
CA LEU A 235 -7.34 10.67 -3.42
C LEU A 235 -7.59 11.37 -4.76
N ASN A 236 -8.07 12.61 -4.73
CA ASN A 236 -8.32 13.41 -5.92
C ASN A 236 -7.03 13.73 -6.69
N ALA A 237 -5.96 14.12 -5.99
CA ALA A 237 -4.67 14.39 -6.61
C ALA A 237 -4.11 13.14 -7.30
N ARG A 238 -4.20 11.98 -6.64
CA ARG A 238 -3.74 10.70 -7.19
C ARG A 238 -4.63 10.23 -8.36
N HIS A 239 -5.94 10.41 -8.26
CA HIS A 239 -6.86 10.11 -9.34
C HIS A 239 -6.57 10.97 -10.57
N ASN A 240 -6.39 12.28 -10.42
CA ASN A 240 -6.08 13.19 -11.52
C ASN A 240 -4.74 12.86 -12.20
N GLN A 241 -3.77 12.30 -11.46
CA GLN A 241 -2.50 11.84 -12.03
C GLN A 241 -2.67 10.73 -13.07
N ILE A 242 -3.58 9.78 -12.84
CA ILE A 242 -3.77 8.59 -13.70
C ILE A 242 -4.95 8.74 -14.65
N PHE A 243 -6.09 9.23 -14.19
CA PHE A 243 -7.35 9.24 -14.95
C PHE A 243 -7.86 10.64 -15.30
N GLY A 244 -7.13 11.68 -14.88
CA GLY A 244 -7.37 13.06 -15.30
C GLY A 244 -6.33 13.54 -16.30
N ASN A 245 -5.89 14.80 -16.13
CA ASN A 245 -4.93 15.45 -17.05
C ASN A 245 -3.49 15.41 -16.51
N GLY A 246 -3.20 14.51 -15.57
CA GLY A 246 -1.89 14.42 -14.95
C GLY A 246 -0.83 13.70 -15.79
N ASN A 247 0.36 13.60 -15.21
CA ASN A 247 1.56 13.08 -15.87
C ASN A 247 1.58 11.57 -16.12
N LEU A 248 0.59 10.82 -15.63
CA LEU A 248 0.45 9.36 -15.84
C LEU A 248 -0.81 9.02 -16.64
N SER A 249 -1.48 10.04 -17.21
CA SER A 249 -2.76 9.91 -17.91
C SER A 249 -2.69 9.11 -19.21
N THR A 250 -1.50 8.91 -19.78
CA THR A 250 -1.27 8.15 -21.02
C THR A 250 -1.76 6.70 -20.93
N ALA A 251 -1.78 6.12 -19.72
CA ALA A 251 -2.23 4.74 -19.49
C ALA A 251 -3.75 4.62 -19.23
N SER A 252 -4.45 5.72 -19.00
CA SER A 252 -5.88 5.74 -18.60
C SER A 252 -6.77 4.97 -19.57
N ASN A 253 -6.62 5.23 -20.88
CA ASN A 253 -7.40 4.61 -21.93
C ASN A 253 -7.16 3.10 -22.00
N LEU A 254 -5.94 2.63 -21.72
CA LEU A 254 -5.66 1.20 -21.68
C LEU A 254 -6.39 0.54 -20.50
N TYR A 255 -6.32 1.14 -19.31
CA TYR A 255 -6.99 0.60 -18.14
C TYR A 255 -8.51 0.55 -18.31
N LEU A 256 -9.09 1.64 -18.83
CA LEU A 256 -10.53 1.71 -19.14
C LEU A 256 -10.93 0.68 -20.20
N SER A 257 -10.18 0.59 -21.30
CA SER A 257 -10.45 -0.38 -22.37
C SER A 257 -10.32 -1.82 -21.86
N GLY A 258 -9.29 -2.10 -21.07
CA GLY A 258 -9.09 -3.42 -20.45
C GLY A 258 -10.25 -3.81 -19.54
N ALA A 259 -10.81 -2.85 -18.79
CA ALA A 259 -11.96 -3.10 -17.93
C ALA A 259 -13.24 -3.35 -18.76
N TYR A 260 -13.46 -2.57 -19.82
CA TYR A 260 -14.60 -2.75 -20.70
C TYR A 260 -14.57 -4.08 -21.45
N LEU A 261 -13.38 -4.54 -21.82
CA LEU A 261 -13.16 -5.82 -22.49
C LEU A 261 -13.19 -7.02 -21.52
N ASN A 262 -13.34 -6.81 -20.22
CA ASN A 262 -13.44 -7.89 -19.26
C ASN A 262 -14.87 -8.49 -19.30
N PRO A 263 -15.05 -9.72 -19.83
CA PRO A 263 -16.37 -10.32 -19.99
C PRO A 263 -17.07 -10.56 -18.64
N SER A 264 -16.31 -10.76 -17.56
CA SER A 264 -16.84 -10.96 -16.20
C SER A 264 -17.54 -9.71 -15.68
N ALA A 265 -17.11 -8.51 -16.09
CA ALA A 265 -17.75 -7.25 -15.72
C ALA A 265 -19.07 -7.02 -16.48
N LEU A 266 -19.19 -7.55 -17.71
CA LEU A 266 -20.40 -7.45 -18.52
C LEU A 266 -21.50 -8.43 -18.07
N GLN A 267 -21.13 -9.58 -17.52
CA GLN A 267 -22.07 -10.62 -17.07
C GLN A 267 -22.90 -10.22 -15.84
N LEU A 268 -22.43 -9.30 -15.00
CA LEU A 268 -23.16 -8.79 -13.83
C LEU A 268 -24.49 -8.09 -14.18
N THR A 269 -24.67 -7.69 -15.44
CA THR A 269 -25.91 -7.07 -15.93
C THR A 269 -26.96 -8.07 -16.42
N SER A 270 -26.64 -9.37 -16.47
CA SER A 270 -27.49 -10.39 -17.09
C SER A 270 -28.31 -11.26 -16.13
N THR A 271 -28.13 -11.14 -14.81
CA THR A 271 -28.85 -11.93 -13.79
C THR A 271 -30.10 -11.27 -13.19
N HIS A 272 -30.63 -10.22 -13.83
CA HIS A 272 -31.97 -9.70 -13.56
C HIS A 272 -32.84 -9.74 -14.82
N ARG A 273 -33.22 -10.96 -15.24
CA ARG A 273 -34.41 -11.20 -16.06
C ARG A 273 -35.08 -12.50 -15.63
#